data_AF-A0A1E5WIG9-F1
#
_entry.id   AF-A0A1E5WIG9-F1
#
_cell.length_a   1.000
_cell.length_b   1.000
_cell.length_c   1.000
_cell.angle_alpha   90.00
_cell.angle_beta   90.00
_cell.angle_gamma   90.00
#
_symmetry.space_group_name_H-M   'P 1'
#
loop_
_entity.id
_entity.type
_entity.pdbx_description
1 polymer ?
#
loop_
_entity_poly.entity_id
_entity_poly.type
_entity_poly.pdbx_seq_one_letter_code
_entity_poly.pdbx_strand_id
1 'polypeptide(L)'
;MGIAKITELRSLHLFGNSLTNAGLRAILDNCPHLEALDIRHCFNVKVDDALQARCADLKTLQLPEGSIDDYEFQDQLPSWSLYIIDLISDDDESD
;
A
#
# COMPACT_ATOMS: atom_id res chain seq x y z
N MET A 1 17.25 15.34 13.00
CA MET A 1 17.91 14.21 12.33
C MET A 1 17.23 14.02 11.00
N GLY A 2 17.94 14.26 9.88
CA GLY A 2 17.38 14.20 8.54
C GLY A 2 17.32 12.76 8.04
N ILE A 3 16.14 12.30 7.65
CA ILE A 3 16.00 11.11 6.81
C ILE A 3 16.68 11.43 5.48
N ALA A 4 17.67 10.62 5.10
CA ALA A 4 18.40 10.80 3.86
C ALA A 4 17.43 10.67 2.68
N LYS A 5 17.51 11.59 1.72
CA LYS A 5 16.68 11.55 0.52
C LYS A 5 17.09 10.31 -0.30
N ILE A 6 16.16 9.39 -0.51
CA ILE A 6 16.41 8.17 -1.28
C ILE A 6 16.00 8.46 -2.72
N THR A 7 16.92 9.03 -3.50
CA THR A 7 16.60 9.48 -4.86
C THR A 7 16.41 8.31 -5.81
N GLU A 8 17.09 7.18 -5.63
CA GLU A 8 17.01 6.07 -6.59
C GLU A 8 15.89 5.06 -6.33
N LEU A 9 15.09 5.24 -5.27
CA LEU A 9 13.99 4.32 -4.98
C LEU A 9 12.84 4.55 -5.95
N ARG A 10 12.57 3.54 -6.79
CA ARG A 10 11.50 3.57 -7.80
C ARG A 10 10.31 2.69 -7.45
N SER A 11 10.51 1.63 -6.69
CA SER A 11 9.43 0.70 -6.29
C SER A 11 9.50 0.41 -4.80
N LEU A 12 8.37 0.53 -4.12
CA LEU A 12 8.24 0.22 -2.70
C LEU A 12 7.00 -0.64 -2.47
N HIS A 13 7.19 -1.80 -1.83
CA HIS A 13 6.13 -2.75 -1.53
C HIS A 13 6.10 -2.97 -0.01
N LEU A 14 4.98 -2.62 0.62
CA LEU A 14 4.73 -2.73 2.05
C LEU A 14 3.38 -3.43 2.25
N PHE A 15 3.41 -4.75 2.41
CA PHE A 15 2.20 -5.54 2.58
C PHE A 15 1.89 -5.75 4.08
N GLY A 16 0.64 -5.51 4.49
CA GLY A 16 0.19 -5.78 5.87
C GLY A 16 0.96 -5.03 6.95
N ASN A 17 1.59 -3.90 6.60
CA ASN A 17 2.42 -3.13 7.51
C ASN A 17 1.58 -2.17 8.36
N SER A 18 2.03 -1.86 9.57
CA SER A 18 1.42 -0.82 10.42
C SER A 18 1.74 0.62 9.95
N LEU A 19 1.83 0.83 8.63
CA LEU A 19 2.14 2.12 8.01
C LEU A 19 1.05 3.14 8.35
N THR A 20 1.46 4.35 8.72
CA THR A 20 0.54 5.46 9.01
C THR A 20 0.55 6.50 7.90
N ASN A 21 -0.48 7.34 7.83
CA ASN A 21 -0.51 8.48 6.90
C ASN A 21 0.72 9.41 7.03
N ALA A 22 1.21 9.61 8.26
CA ALA A 22 2.41 10.41 8.50
C ALA A 22 3.66 9.72 7.92
N GLY A 23 3.79 8.40 8.12
CA GLY A 23 4.88 7.61 7.54
C GLY A 23 4.84 7.62 6.00
N LEU A 24 3.66 7.42 5.41
CA LEU A 24 3.50 7.46 3.96
C LEU A 24 3.85 8.82 3.36
N ARG A 25 3.41 9.92 3.99
CA ARG A 25 3.82 11.28 3.57
C ARG A 25 5.34 11.46 3.63
N ALA A 26 5.98 10.99 4.70
CA ALA A 26 7.44 11.03 4.82
C ALA A 26 8.13 10.23 3.71
N ILE A 27 7.61 9.06 3.32
CA ILE A 27 8.14 8.27 2.20
C ILE A 27 8.05 9.09 0.90
N LEU A 28 6.86 9.61 0.59
CA LEU A 28 6.63 10.40 -0.62
C LEU A 28 7.46 11.69 -0.66
N ASP A 29 7.75 12.31 0.49
CA ASP A 29 8.60 13.51 0.59
C ASP A 29 10.08 13.20 0.32
N ASN A 30 10.52 11.97 0.63
CA ASN A 30 11.93 11.59 0.57
C ASN A 30 12.29 10.71 -0.64
N CYS A 31 11.28 10.21 -1.37
CA CYS A 31 11.44 9.35 -2.54
C CYS A 31 10.83 10.03 -3.79
N PRO A 32 11.50 11.05 -4.37
CA PRO A 32 10.94 11.84 -5.47
C PRO A 32 10.87 11.10 -6.82
N HIS A 33 11.56 9.96 -6.95
CA HIS A 33 11.53 9.12 -8.16
C HIS A 33 10.77 7.82 -7.94
N LEU A 34 9.95 7.75 -6.89
CA LEU A 34 9.06 6.63 -6.69
C LEU A 34 8.07 6.57 -7.86
N GLU A 35 7.95 5.40 -8.47
CA GLU A 35 7.08 5.13 -9.62
C GLU A 35 6.03 4.07 -9.28
N ALA A 36 6.34 3.15 -8.36
CA ALA A 36 5.45 2.09 -7.92
C ALA A 36 5.36 2.07 -6.38
N LEU A 37 4.14 2.07 -5.87
CA LEU A 37 3.84 1.94 -4.45
C LEU A 37 2.76 0.88 -4.25
N ASP A 38 3.07 -0.14 -3.45
CA ASP A 38 2.12 -1.13 -2.99
C ASP A 38 2.01 -1.07 -1.47
N ILE A 39 0.83 -0.73 -0.96
CA ILE A 39 0.52 -0.63 0.47
C ILE A 39 -0.73 -1.45 0.85
N ARG A 40 -1.02 -2.52 0.11
CA ARG A 40 -2.14 -3.42 0.41
C ARG A 40 -2.09 -3.94 1.84
N HIS A 41 -3.26 -4.06 2.47
CA HIS A 41 -3.43 -4.42 3.87
C HIS A 41 -2.75 -3.48 4.89
N CYS A 42 -2.30 -2.28 4.49
CA CYS A 42 -1.86 -1.23 5.42
C CYS A 42 -3.07 -0.40 5.92
N PHE A 43 -3.97 -1.03 6.69
CA PHE A 43 -5.25 -0.43 7.11
C PHE A 43 -5.16 0.80 8.02
N ASN A 44 -3.96 1.12 8.53
CA ASN A 44 -3.70 2.35 9.27
C ASN A 44 -3.55 3.59 8.36
N VAL A 45 -3.47 3.40 7.04
CA VAL A 45 -3.47 4.46 6.04
C VAL A 45 -4.91 4.79 5.64
N LYS A 46 -5.24 6.09 5.62
CA LYS A 46 -6.54 6.58 5.14
C LYS A 46 -6.29 7.40 3.90
N VAL A 47 -6.80 6.94 2.77
CA VAL A 47 -6.62 7.63 1.49
C VAL A 47 -7.55 8.84 1.45
N ASP A 48 -6.97 10.02 1.59
CA ASP A 48 -7.65 11.31 1.41
C ASP A 48 -7.28 11.92 0.05
N ASP A 49 -8.05 12.92 -0.40
CA ASP A 49 -7.82 13.58 -1.70
C ASP A 49 -6.39 14.13 -1.84
N ALA A 50 -5.80 14.58 -0.73
CA ALA A 50 -4.43 15.10 -0.70
C ALA A 50 -3.41 14.00 -0.98
N LEU A 51 -3.56 12.83 -0.35
CA LEU A 51 -2.71 11.68 -0.59
C LEU A 51 -2.91 11.12 -2.00
N GLN A 52 -4.15 11.07 -2.47
CA GLN A 52 -4.49 10.68 -3.83
C GLN A 52 -3.76 11.57 -4.86
N ALA A 53 -3.81 12.89 -4.67
CA ALA A 53 -3.14 13.85 -5.55
C ALA A 53 -1.61 13.67 -5.55
N ARG A 54 -1.02 13.31 -4.41
CA ARG A 54 0.42 13.04 -4.31
C ARG A 54 0.84 11.74 -4.98
N CYS A 55 -0.04 10.76 -5.01
CA CYS A 55 0.20 9.48 -5.65
C CYS A 55 -0.17 9.49 -7.15
N ALA A 56 -0.73 10.59 -7.67
CA ALA A 56 -1.20 10.68 -9.05
C ALA A 56 -0.07 10.55 -10.10
N ASP A 57 1.17 10.88 -9.73
CA ASP A 57 2.34 10.75 -10.59
C ASP A 57 2.95 9.33 -10.58
N LEU A 58 2.46 8.44 -9.71
CA LEU A 58 2.91 7.05 -9.66
C LEU A 58 2.33 6.27 -10.86
N LYS A 59 3.17 5.45 -11.48
CA LYS A 59 2.76 4.55 -12.56
C LYS A 59 1.91 3.39 -12.03
N THR A 60 2.22 2.94 -10.82
CA THR A 60 1.53 1.83 -10.17
C THR A 60 1.23 2.20 -8.71
N LEU A 61 -0.04 2.11 -8.33
CA LEU A 61 -0.50 2.36 -6.97
C LEU A 61 -1.45 1.23 -6.55
N GLN A 62 -1.09 0.50 -5.51
CA GLN A 62 -1.97 -0.47 -4.85
C GLN A 62 -2.30 0.04 -3.45
N LEU A 63 -3.58 0.29 -3.21
CA LEU A 63 -4.10 0.88 -1.97
C LEU A 63 -4.36 -0.19 -0.89
N PRO A 64 -4.61 0.19 0.38
CA PRO A 64 -4.85 -0.76 1.45
C PRO A 64 -5.93 -1.81 1.16
N GLU A 65 -7.02 -1.41 0.50
CA GLU A 65 -8.15 -2.26 0.11
C GLU A 65 -7.96 -2.93 -1.27
N GLY A 66 -6.76 -2.85 -1.86
CA GLY A 66 -6.49 -3.46 -3.16
C GLY A 66 -6.58 -4.98 -3.10
N SER A 67 -7.17 -5.60 -4.13
CA SER A 67 -7.16 -7.06 -4.28
C SER A 67 -5.74 -7.59 -4.26
N ILE A 68 -5.59 -8.81 -3.75
CA ILE A 68 -4.32 -9.53 -3.71
C ILE A 68 -4.21 -10.59 -4.79
N ASP A 69 -5.21 -10.73 -5.67
CA ASP A 69 -5.33 -11.82 -6.66
C ASP A 69 -4.09 -11.97 -7.57
N ASP A 70 -3.36 -10.87 -7.77
CA ASP A 70 -2.14 -10.79 -8.56
C ASP A 70 -0.84 -10.88 -7.75
N TYR A 71 -0.91 -11.13 -6.43
CA TYR A 71 0.26 -11.19 -5.56
C TYR A 71 0.98 -12.53 -5.69
N GLU A 72 2.15 -12.54 -6.33
CA GLU A 72 2.96 -13.74 -6.63
C GLU A 72 3.34 -14.62 -5.41
N PHE A 73 3.10 -14.15 -4.18
CA PHE A 73 3.40 -14.88 -2.94
C PHE A 73 2.16 -15.19 -2.09
N GLN A 74 0.95 -15.19 -2.67
CA GLN A 74 -0.28 -15.63 -1.98
C GLN A 74 -0.09 -16.95 -1.23
N ASP A 75 0.57 -17.92 -1.87
CA ASP A 75 0.83 -19.26 -1.32
C ASP A 75 1.76 -19.25 -0.09
N GLN A 76 2.45 -18.13 0.17
CA GLN A 76 3.38 -17.97 1.30
C GLN A 76 2.89 -16.95 2.33
N LEU A 77 1.68 -16.43 2.19
CA LEU A 77 1.12 -15.56 3.20
C LEU A 77 0.89 -16.35 4.50
N PRO A 78 1.32 -15.83 5.67
CA PRO A 78 1.09 -16.51 6.94
C PRO A 78 -0.42 -16.68 7.17
N SER A 79 -0.82 -17.76 7.85
CA SER A 79 -2.23 -18.18 8.02
C SER A 79 -3.20 -17.07 8.49
N TRP A 80 -2.73 -16.05 9.22
CA TRP A 80 -3.56 -14.91 9.63
C TRP A 80 -3.92 -13.96 8.48
N SER A 81 -3.16 -14.00 7.38
CA SER A 81 -3.46 -13.24 6.16
C SER A 81 -4.66 -13.82 5.43
N LEU A 82 -4.82 -15.16 5.39
CA LEU A 82 -6.00 -15.84 4.81
C LEU A 82 -7.30 -15.42 5.52
N TYR A 83 -7.26 -15.28 6.84
CA TYR A 83 -8.41 -14.76 7.60
C TYR A 83 -8.79 -13.32 7.24
N ILE A 84 -7.81 -12.47 6.89
CA ILE A 84 -8.09 -11.09 6.46
C ILE A 84 -8.61 -11.07 5.01
N ILE A 85 -8.17 -12.01 4.17
CA ILE A 85 -8.62 -12.14 2.77
C ILE A 85 -10.08 -12.58 2.70
N ASP A 86 -10.46 -13.60 3.48
CA ASP A 86 -11.84 -14.09 3.52
C ASP A 86 -12.81 -13.01 4.05
N LEU A 87 -12.38 -12.20 5.03
CA LEU A 87 -13.19 -11.10 5.59
C LEU A 87 -13.45 -9.93 4.62
N ILE A 88 -12.63 -9.74 3.60
CA ILE A 88 -12.77 -8.65 2.60
C ILE A 88 -13.56 -9.16 1.37
N SER A 89 -13.68 -10.47 1.21
CA SER A 89 -14.37 -11.10 0.07
C SER A 89 -15.89 -11.24 0.28
N ASP A 90 -16.40 -10.94 1.47
CA ASP A 90 -17.78 -11.23 1.91
C ASP A 90 -18.79 -10.04 1.77
N ASP A 91 -18.52 -9.04 0.92
CA ASP A 91 -19.43 -7.87 0.73
C ASP A 91 -20.03 -7.73 -0.70
N ASP A 92 -20.10 -8.81 -1.49
CA ASP A 92 -20.84 -8.82 -2.78
C ASP A 92 -21.69 -10.10 -2.95
N GLU A 93 -22.72 -10.26 -2.11
CA GLU A 93 -23.89 -11.04 -2.50
C GLU A 93 -25.16 -10.44 -1.84
N SER A 94 -25.75 -9.44 -2.52
CA SER A 94 -27.14 -9.03 -2.25
C SER A 94 -27.92 -8.96 -3.56
N ASP A 95 -28.75 -9.98 -3.79
CA ASP A 95 -29.94 -9.92 -4.65
C ASP A 95 -31.18 -9.77 -3.74
#